data_AF-A0A952FI72-F1
#
_entry.id   AF-A0A952FI72-F1
#
_cell.length_a   1.000
_cell.length_b   1.000
_cell.length_c   1.000
_cell.angle_alpha   90.00
_cell.angle_beta   90.00
_cell.angle_gamma   90.00
#
_symmetry.space_group_name_H-M   'P 1'
#
loop_
_entity.id
_entity.type
_entity.pdbx_description
1 polymer ?
#
loop_
_entity_poly.entity_id
_entity_poly.type
_entity_poly.pdbx_seq_one_letter_code
_entity_poly.pdbx_strand_id
1 'polypeptide(L)'
;MPHPTRRSLFAGAGLLLLAACGGPELASVAPVSFAGRPPIRLNLARVDTVDRAAPSATQLAQSPAAAIRGWGTARLQAAGRAGIGQLIIQEATLTREKLATQGGLTARSATSPAAMPMSGSSGRPP
;
A
#
# COMPACT_ATOMS: atom_id res chain seq x y z
N MET A 1 -30.97 -2.47 46.35
CA MET A 1 -30.70 -2.49 44.90
C MET A 1 -30.16 -1.12 44.50
N PRO A 2 -28.85 -0.97 44.22
CA PRO A 2 -28.26 0.33 43.89
C PRO A 2 -28.49 0.65 42.41
N HIS A 3 -29.07 1.82 42.13
CA HIS A 3 -29.22 2.31 40.76
C HIS A 3 -27.86 2.77 40.21
N PRO A 4 -27.37 2.22 39.08
CA PRO A 4 -26.14 2.69 38.49
C PRO A 4 -26.35 4.10 37.95
N THR A 5 -25.50 4.99 38.42
CA THR A 5 -25.55 6.43 38.21
C THR A 5 -25.35 6.75 36.73
N ARG A 6 -26.29 7.52 36.15
CA ARG A 6 -26.34 8.02 34.76
C ARG A 6 -25.04 8.67 34.24
N ARG A 7 -24.10 9.00 35.13
CA ARG A 7 -22.76 9.53 34.84
C ARG A 7 -21.81 8.48 34.23
N SER A 8 -22.02 7.19 34.50
CA SER A 8 -21.12 6.14 34.01
C SER A 8 -21.28 5.85 32.51
N LEU A 9 -22.43 6.21 31.93
CA LEU A 9 -22.71 6.02 30.50
C LEU A 9 -21.95 7.03 29.62
N PHE A 10 -21.64 8.22 30.14
CA PHE A 10 -20.89 9.24 29.40
C PHE A 10 -19.39 8.95 29.33
N ALA A 11 -18.83 8.25 30.32
CA ALA A 11 -17.41 7.90 30.33
C ALA A 11 -17.05 6.85 29.25
N GLY A 12 -17.96 5.92 28.95
CA GLY A 12 -17.74 4.91 27.91
C GLY A 12 -17.81 5.48 26.48
N ALA A 13 -18.64 6.49 26.25
CA ALA A 13 -18.79 7.13 24.94
C ALA A 13 -17.52 7.89 24.50
N GLY A 14 -16.78 8.46 25.46
CA GLY A 14 -15.52 9.17 25.17
C GLY A 14 -14.41 8.27 24.61
N LEU A 15 -14.26 7.04 25.12
CA LEU A 15 -13.22 6.12 24.63
C LEU A 15 -13.48 5.64 23.19
N LEU A 16 -14.74 5.48 22.79
CA LEU A 16 -15.08 5.11 21.42
C LEU A 16 -14.77 6.23 20.41
N LEU A 17 -14.87 7.49 20.85
CA LEU A 17 -14.54 8.66 20.02
C LEU A 17 -13.02 8.79 19.78
N LEU A 18 -12.17 8.33 20.70
CA LEU A 18 -10.71 8.32 20.49
C LEU A 18 -10.24 7.20 19.54
N ALA A 19 -10.97 6.08 19.46
CA ALA A 19 -10.65 5.00 18.52
C ALA A 19 -10.91 5.37 17.05
N ALA A 20 -11.71 6.41 16.79
CA ALA A 20 -11.93 6.94 15.44
C ALA A 20 -10.76 7.79 14.91
N CYS A 21 -9.77 8.12 15.74
CA CYS A 21 -8.53 8.78 15.31
C CYS A 21 -7.50 7.75 14.79
N GLY A 22 -7.96 6.77 14.00
CA GLY A 22 -7.09 5.92 13.21
C GLY A 22 -6.67 6.71 11.97
N GLY A 23 -5.37 7.05 11.87
CA GLY A 23 -4.81 7.72 10.70
C GLY A 23 -5.13 6.96 9.40
N PRO A 24 -5.12 7.66 8.25
CA PRO A 24 -5.55 7.08 6.98
C PRO A 24 -4.80 5.77 6.69
N GLU A 25 -5.56 4.71 6.43
CA GLU A 25 -5.01 3.42 6.05
C GLU A 25 -4.15 3.61 4.80
N LEU A 26 -2.86 3.28 4.91
CA LEU A 26 -1.92 3.39 3.81
C LEU A 26 -2.41 2.46 2.70
N ALA A 27 -3.01 3.03 1.66
CA ALA A 27 -3.47 2.28 0.50
C ALA A 27 -2.32 1.38 0.00
N SER A 28 -2.57 0.07 -0.08
CA SER A 28 -1.58 -0.89 -0.54
C SER A 28 -1.28 -0.65 -2.02
N VAL A 29 -0.13 -0.03 -2.30
CA VAL A 29 0.35 0.23 -3.66
C VAL A 29 0.92 -1.07 -4.22
N ALA A 30 0.51 -1.42 -5.45
CA ALA A 30 1.05 -2.59 -6.14
C ALA A 30 2.58 -2.50 -6.29
N PRO A 31 3.33 -3.59 -6.06
CA PRO A 31 4.78 -3.61 -6.24
C PRO A 31 5.20 -3.28 -7.68
N VAL A 32 6.33 -2.58 -7.84
CA VAL A 32 6.88 -2.28 -9.17
C VAL A 32 7.36 -3.57 -9.83
N SER A 33 6.87 -3.85 -11.04
CA SER A 33 7.24 -5.03 -11.82
C SER A 33 7.93 -4.66 -13.14
N PHE A 34 8.84 -5.55 -13.59
CA PHE A 34 9.60 -5.40 -14.83
C PHE A 34 9.35 -6.52 -15.83
N ALA A 35 8.35 -7.38 -15.60
CA ALA A 35 8.09 -8.61 -16.35
C ALA A 35 7.81 -8.41 -17.86
N GLY A 36 7.46 -7.20 -18.29
CA GLY A 36 7.22 -6.87 -19.70
C GLY A 36 8.42 -6.31 -20.46
N ARG A 37 9.61 -6.23 -19.84
CA ARG A 37 10.79 -5.62 -20.48
C ARG A 37 11.76 -6.69 -20.99
N PRO A 38 12.36 -6.52 -22.19
CA PRO A 38 13.29 -7.51 -22.73
C PRO A 38 14.54 -7.66 -21.85
N PRO A 39 15.14 -8.86 -21.76
CA PRO A 39 16.35 -9.08 -20.99
C PRO A 39 17.58 -8.45 -21.68
N ILE A 40 18.53 -8.01 -20.85
CA ILE A 40 19.86 -7.53 -21.20
C ILE A 40 20.81 -8.71 -21.03
N ARG A 41 21.36 -9.21 -22.13
CA ARG A 41 22.30 -10.34 -22.10
C ARG A 41 23.72 -9.83 -21.95
N LEU A 42 24.38 -10.32 -20.93
CA LEU A 42 25.76 -9.97 -20.63
C LEU A 42 26.66 -11.19 -20.89
N ASN A 43 27.80 -10.99 -21.52
CA ASN A 43 28.79 -12.05 -21.75
C ASN A 43 29.60 -12.32 -20.47
N LEU A 44 28.93 -12.92 -19.47
CA LEU A 44 29.47 -13.32 -18.18
C LEU A 44 28.81 -14.61 -17.70
N ALA A 45 29.48 -15.36 -16.83
CA ALA A 45 28.98 -16.62 -16.27
C ALA A 45 27.88 -16.41 -15.22
N ARG A 46 27.95 -15.35 -14.43
CA ARG A 46 26.93 -15.01 -13.43
C ARG A 46 26.87 -13.51 -13.12
N VAL A 47 25.75 -13.09 -12.54
CA VAL A 47 25.54 -11.75 -12.00
C VAL A 47 25.26 -11.89 -10.50
N ASP A 48 26.09 -11.24 -9.69
CA ASP A 48 25.87 -11.12 -8.25
C ASP A 48 25.24 -9.76 -7.94
N THR A 49 24.41 -9.69 -6.91
CA THR A 49 23.81 -8.42 -6.45
C THR A 49 24.34 -8.09 -5.07
N VAL A 50 24.87 -6.88 -4.91
CA VAL A 50 25.44 -6.38 -3.65
C VAL A 50 24.65 -5.15 -3.24
N ASP A 51 23.94 -5.26 -2.13
CA ASP A 51 23.21 -4.15 -1.53
C ASP A 51 24.12 -3.42 -0.54
N ARG A 52 24.43 -2.16 -0.84
CA ARG A 52 25.18 -1.25 0.04
C ARG A 52 24.34 -0.05 0.47
N ALA A 53 23.06 -0.02 0.10
CA ALA A 53 22.20 1.10 0.43
C ALA A 53 21.92 1.13 1.94
N ALA A 54 21.87 2.33 2.50
CA ALA A 54 21.44 2.52 3.87
C ALA A 54 19.98 2.04 4.05
N PRO A 55 19.66 1.37 5.17
CA PRO A 55 18.29 0.95 5.44
C PRO A 55 17.37 2.18 5.52
N SER A 56 16.26 2.16 4.80
CA SER A 56 15.24 3.20 4.91
C SER A 56 14.38 2.96 6.14
N ALA A 57 14.15 4.00 6.95
CA ALA A 57 13.23 3.95 8.09
C ALA A 57 11.74 3.93 7.67
N THR A 58 11.44 4.13 6.39
CA THR A 58 10.05 4.17 5.90
C THR A 58 9.52 2.76 5.66
N GLN A 59 8.47 2.37 6.36
CA GLN A 59 7.73 1.14 6.06
C GLN A 59 6.99 1.30 4.72
N LEU A 60 7.49 0.60 3.70
CA LEU A 60 6.92 0.53 2.35
C LEU A 60 6.58 -0.93 2.05
N ALA A 61 5.54 -1.16 1.26
CA ALA A 61 5.21 -2.50 0.75
C ALA A 61 6.37 -3.11 -0.07
N GLN A 62 7.14 -2.26 -0.77
CA GLN A 62 8.36 -2.63 -1.46
C GLN A 62 9.43 -1.56 -1.22
N SER A 63 10.60 -1.96 -0.71
CA SER A 63 11.73 -1.03 -0.55
C SER A 63 12.37 -0.70 -1.91
N PRO A 64 12.98 0.49 -2.07
CA PRO A 64 13.68 0.85 -3.30
C PRO A 64 14.77 -0.16 -3.68
N ALA A 65 15.53 -0.65 -2.70
CA ALA A 65 16.53 -1.69 -2.90
C ALA A 65 15.88 -3.00 -3.40
N ALA A 66 14.72 -3.40 -2.87
CA ALA A 66 13.99 -4.57 -3.37
C ALA A 66 13.51 -4.37 -4.82
N ALA A 67 13.07 -3.17 -5.19
CA ALA A 67 12.70 -2.85 -6.57
C ALA A 67 13.89 -2.98 -7.54
N ILE A 68 15.06 -2.47 -7.15
CA ILE A 68 16.30 -2.56 -7.96
C ILE A 68 16.76 -4.03 -8.07
N ARG A 69 16.66 -4.81 -6.99
CA ARG A 69 16.92 -6.27 -7.05
C ARG A 69 15.99 -6.96 -8.04
N GLY A 70 14.68 -6.66 -7.95
CA GLY A 70 13.68 -7.20 -8.87
C GLY A 70 13.94 -6.82 -10.34
N TRP A 71 14.41 -5.60 -10.58
CA TRP A 71 14.89 -5.17 -11.90
C TRP A 71 16.07 -6.03 -12.37
N GLY A 72 17.06 -6.23 -11.51
CA GLY A 72 18.24 -7.03 -11.80
C GLY A 72 17.87 -8.46 -12.20
N THR A 73 17.00 -9.12 -11.43
CA THR A 73 16.54 -10.48 -11.72
C THR A 73 15.69 -10.57 -12.97
N ALA A 74 14.86 -9.57 -13.25
CA ALA A 74 13.97 -9.58 -14.40
C ALA A 74 14.71 -9.25 -15.71
N ARG A 75 15.78 -8.46 -15.64
CA ARG A 75 16.43 -7.91 -16.83
C ARG A 75 17.84 -8.39 -17.06
N LEU A 76 18.65 -8.67 -16.04
CA LEU A 76 20.05 -9.06 -16.27
C LEU A 76 20.14 -10.57 -16.47
N GLN A 77 20.68 -10.98 -17.61
CA GLN A 77 20.90 -12.38 -17.93
C GLN A 77 22.38 -12.64 -18.22
N ALA A 78 22.97 -13.52 -17.43
CA ALA A 78 24.29 -14.09 -17.71
C ALA A 78 24.18 -15.07 -18.88
N ALA A 79 24.85 -14.76 -19.99
CA ALA A 79 24.84 -15.57 -21.21
C ALA A 79 26.24 -16.01 -21.65
N GLY A 80 27.28 -15.67 -20.88
CA GLY A 80 28.66 -16.03 -21.16
C GLY A 80 29.10 -17.30 -20.42
N ARG A 81 30.36 -17.68 -20.65
CA ARG A 81 30.97 -18.88 -20.03
C ARG A 81 31.92 -18.59 -18.87
N ALA A 82 32.39 -17.34 -18.74
CA ALA A 82 33.37 -16.93 -17.74
C ALA A 82 33.09 -15.52 -17.24
N GLY A 83 33.60 -15.17 -16.05
CA GLY A 83 33.48 -13.83 -15.45
C GLY A 83 32.23 -13.64 -14.59
N ILE A 84 32.31 -12.65 -13.69
CA ILE A 84 31.26 -12.29 -12.73
C ILE A 84 30.96 -10.80 -12.89
N GLY A 85 29.70 -10.46 -13.12
CA GLY A 85 29.22 -9.08 -13.04
C GLY A 85 28.62 -8.80 -11.66
N GLN A 86 28.76 -7.58 -11.15
CA GLN A 86 28.13 -7.16 -9.90
C GLN A 86 27.14 -6.03 -10.16
N LEU A 87 25.89 -6.23 -9.74
CA LEU A 87 24.90 -5.16 -9.57
C LEU A 87 25.06 -4.57 -8.17
N ILE A 88 25.64 -3.37 -8.08
CA ILE A 88 25.88 -2.69 -6.81
C ILE A 88 24.79 -1.64 -6.59
N ILE A 89 24.00 -1.83 -5.54
CA ILE A 89 22.99 -0.85 -5.11
C ILE A 89 23.67 0.07 -4.11
N GLN A 90 24.07 1.27 -4.55
CA GLN A 90 24.78 2.24 -3.71
C GLN A 90 23.82 3.12 -2.93
N GLU A 91 22.84 3.69 -3.62
CA GLU A 91 21.80 4.53 -3.03
C GLU A 91 20.44 4.11 -3.58
N ALA A 92 19.43 4.12 -2.71
CA ALA A 92 18.09 3.65 -3.04
C ALA A 92 17.05 4.59 -2.40
N THR A 93 16.73 5.67 -3.10
CA THR A 93 15.83 6.74 -2.63
C THR A 93 14.47 6.65 -3.31
N LEU A 94 13.41 7.01 -2.58
CA LEU A 94 12.05 7.11 -3.11
C LEU A 94 11.59 8.56 -3.05
N THR A 95 11.16 9.10 -4.19
CA THR A 95 10.51 10.41 -4.28
C THR A 95 9.00 10.19 -4.45
N ARG A 96 8.19 10.88 -3.63
CA ARG A 96 6.74 10.96 -3.84
C ARG A 96 6.41 12.28 -4.47
N GLU A 97 5.85 12.23 -5.67
CA GLU A 97 5.26 13.40 -6.30
C GLU A 97 3.74 13.30 -6.20
N LYS A 98 3.10 14.41 -5.82
CA LYS A 98 1.65 14.50 -5.87
C LYS A 98 1.26 14.63 -7.34
N LEU A 99 0.68 13.59 -7.91
CA LEU A 99 0.15 13.66 -9.28
C LEU A 99 -0.83 14.84 -9.34
N ALA A 100 -0.62 15.72 -10.32
CA ALA A 100 -1.64 16.70 -10.69
C ALA A 100 -2.89 15.91 -11.10
N THR A 101 -3.90 15.92 -10.24
CA THR A 101 -5.23 15.43 -10.61
C THR A 101 -5.70 16.28 -11.77
N GLN A 102 -5.63 15.73 -12.99
CA GLN A 102 -6.45 16.23 -14.08
C GLN A 102 -7.89 16.18 -13.57
N GLY A 103 -8.55 17.33 -13.48
CA GLY A 103 -9.91 17.48 -12.96
C GLY A 103 -10.92 16.75 -13.85
N GLY A 104 -10.92 15.42 -13.78
CA GLY A 104 -11.57 14.58 -14.78
C GLY A 104 -11.50 13.12 -14.37
N LEU A 105 -12.23 12.81 -13.30
CA LEU A 105 -13.11 11.66 -13.11
C LEU A 105 -13.39 11.61 -11.61
N THR A 106 -14.49 12.23 -11.22
CA THR A 106 -15.11 11.92 -9.94
C THR A 106 -15.47 10.44 -10.00
N ALA A 107 -14.66 9.60 -9.36
CA ALA A 107 -15.17 8.33 -8.89
C ALA A 107 -16.33 8.70 -7.95
N ARG A 108 -17.56 8.69 -8.48
CA ARG A 108 -18.73 8.38 -7.67
C ARG A 108 -18.50 6.93 -7.24
N SER A 109 -17.71 6.76 -6.18
CA SER A 109 -17.75 5.57 -5.36
C SER A 109 -19.22 5.31 -5.10
N ALA A 110 -19.73 4.24 -5.69
CA ALA A 110 -21.14 3.94 -5.71
C ALA A 110 -21.70 4.09 -4.29
N THR A 111 -22.58 5.08 -4.10
CA THR A 111 -23.65 4.92 -3.12
C THR A 111 -24.31 3.61 -3.54
N SER A 112 -24.16 2.57 -2.72
CA SER A 112 -24.89 1.33 -2.93
C SER A 112 -26.37 1.69 -3.03
N PRO A 113 -27.07 1.33 -4.12
CA PRO A 113 -28.47 1.65 -4.24
C PRO A 113 -29.25 0.86 -3.19
N ALA A 114 -30.30 1.51 -2.74
CA ALA A 114 -31.28 1.06 -1.78
C ALA A 114 -31.63 -0.43 -1.86
N ALA A 115 -31.72 -1.06 -0.69
CA ALA A 115 -32.76 -2.03 -0.43
C ALA A 115 -33.62 -1.47 0.73
N MET A 116 -34.53 -0.56 0.39
CA MET A 116 -35.84 -0.61 1.03
C MET A 116 -36.61 -1.74 0.37
N PRO A 117 -37.35 -2.53 1.16
CA PRO A 117 -38.77 -2.55 0.86
C PRO A 117 -39.64 -2.38 2.11
N MET A 118 -40.67 -1.55 1.90
CA MET A 118 -42.06 -1.67 2.38
C MET A 118 -42.29 -1.64 3.90
N SER A 119 -42.85 -0.55 4.42
CA SER A 119 -44.29 -0.25 4.45
C SER A 119 -45.04 -1.11 5.47
N GLY A 120 -45.49 -0.47 6.56
CA GLY A 120 -46.23 -1.10 7.64
C GLY A 120 -46.65 -0.10 8.70
N SER A 121 -47.38 0.94 8.28
CA SER A 121 -48.15 1.81 9.17
C SER A 121 -49.16 0.96 9.94
N SER A 122 -48.95 0.82 11.25
CA SER A 122 -49.95 0.44 12.25
C SER A 122 -49.74 1.43 13.39
N GLY A 123 -50.60 2.41 13.61
CA GLY A 123 -52.01 2.22 13.89
C GLY A 123 -52.20 2.51 15.38
N ARG A 124 -52.29 3.79 15.71
CA ARG A 124 -52.77 4.26 17.03
C ARG A 124 -54.29 4.09 17.04
N PRO A 125 -54.85 3.48 18.10
CA PRO A 125 -56.02 4.08 18.73
C PRO A 125 -55.90 4.07 20.28
N PRO A 126 -56.84 4.68 21.02
CA PRO A 126 -56.64 5.22 22.37
C PRO A 126 -56.59 4.19 23.49
#